data_AF-A0A838VP65-F1
#
_entry.id   AF-A0A838VP65-F1
#
_cell.length_a   1.000
_cell.length_b   1.000
_cell.length_c   1.000
_cell.angle_alpha   90.00
_cell.angle_beta   90.00
_cell.angle_gamma   90.00
#
_symmetry.space_group_name_H-M   'P 1'
#
loop_
_entity.id
_entity.type
_entity.pdbx_description
1 polymer ?
#
loop_
_entity_poly.entity_id
_entity_poly.type
_entity_poly.pdbx_seq_one_letter_code
_entity_poly.pdbx_strand_id
1 'polypeptide(L)'
;AECGFQGRFSNGKLWVEYFASLLGLTYNQATNFAIAGSSSGNGNSVHPDSPFPGLLAQVRLFGESLAAKNLQADSEALYVLCGGSNDYLFGGVTDVNLPVNHLSTAVKFLKNIGAKSIMVFNLPDLGKIPAKSGTADADKFSTLAKNHNAALDCWRSPSGLKR
;
A
#
# COMPACT_ATOMS: atom_id res chain seq x y z
N ALA A 1 28.56 1.42 2.02
CA ALA A 1 27.68 1.29 3.18
C ALA A 1 26.27 1.07 2.66
N GLU A 2 25.61 -0.04 3.00
CA GLU A 2 24.19 -0.18 2.69
C GLU A 2 23.44 0.88 3.50
N CYS A 3 22.79 1.82 2.82
CA CYS A 3 22.05 2.91 3.46
C CYS A 3 20.71 2.44 4.07
N GLY A 4 20.70 1.29 4.77
CA GLY A 4 19.51 0.68 5.36
C GLY A 4 19.82 -0.36 6.44
N PHE A 5 18.84 -0.66 7.29
CA PHE A 5 18.98 -1.65 8.36
C PHE A 5 18.50 -3.03 7.89
N GLN A 6 19.45 -3.94 7.59
CA GLN A 6 19.15 -5.31 7.13
C GLN A 6 18.17 -5.34 5.94
N GLY A 7 18.46 -4.55 4.90
CA GLY A 7 17.62 -4.44 3.69
C GLY A 7 16.35 -3.59 3.84
N ARG A 8 16.09 -3.01 5.03
CA ARG A 8 14.95 -2.10 5.25
C ARG A 8 15.30 -0.67 4.84
N PHE A 9 14.30 0.05 4.31
CA PHE A 9 14.35 1.50 4.08
C PHE A 9 14.11 2.28 5.39
N SER A 10 14.89 1.96 6.41
CA SER A 10 14.84 2.55 7.74
C SER A 10 16.17 2.33 8.45
N ASN A 11 16.43 3.05 9.54
CA ASN A 11 17.56 2.83 10.44
C ASN A 11 17.25 1.78 11.54
N GLY A 12 16.15 1.06 11.43
CA GLY A 12 15.71 0.03 12.37
C GLY A 12 14.53 -0.77 11.83
N LYS A 13 13.74 -1.35 12.75
CA LYS A 13 12.47 -2.02 12.41
C LYS A 13 11.54 -1.08 11.64
N LEU A 14 10.77 -1.65 10.71
CA LEU A 14 9.68 -0.98 10.02
C LEU A 14 8.49 -0.77 10.96
N TRP A 15 7.64 0.21 10.64
CA TRP A 15 6.43 0.50 11.42
C TRP A 15 5.54 -0.74 11.58
N VAL A 16 5.44 -1.60 10.56
CA VAL A 16 4.61 -2.83 10.59
C VAL A 16 5.11 -3.86 11.60
N GLU A 17 6.41 -3.87 11.88
CA GLU A 17 7.01 -4.78 12.88
C GLU A 17 6.67 -4.33 14.31
N TYR A 18 6.66 -3.02 14.56
CA TYR A 18 6.16 -2.46 15.82
C TYR A 18 4.65 -2.65 15.94
N PHE A 19 3.91 -2.39 14.86
CA PHE A 19 2.46 -2.47 14.84
C PHE A 19 1.93 -3.88 15.11
N ALA A 20 2.53 -4.91 14.50
CA ALA A 20 2.20 -6.30 14.79
C ALA A 20 2.36 -6.60 16.29
N SER A 21 3.50 -6.19 16.88
CA SER A 21 3.76 -6.39 18.30
C SER A 21 2.74 -5.67 19.20
N LEU A 22 2.31 -4.46 18.85
CA LEU A 22 1.31 -3.70 19.61
C LEU A 22 -0.07 -4.37 19.58
N LEU A 23 -0.39 -5.09 18.51
CA LEU A 23 -1.62 -5.87 18.39
C LEU A 23 -1.51 -7.29 18.99
N GLY A 24 -0.37 -7.63 19.60
CA GLY A 24 -0.11 -9.00 20.08
C GLY A 24 0.07 -10.01 18.95
N LEU A 25 0.31 -9.55 17.72
CA LEU A 25 0.57 -10.38 16.55
C LEU A 25 2.08 -10.63 16.40
N THR A 26 2.44 -11.77 15.81
CA THR A 26 3.83 -12.05 15.45
C THR A 26 4.09 -11.58 14.03
N TYR A 27 5.03 -10.65 13.87
CA TYR A 27 5.51 -10.27 12.54
C TYR A 27 6.23 -11.44 11.88
N ASN A 28 5.90 -11.70 10.61
CA ASN A 28 6.61 -12.66 9.77
C ASN A 28 7.03 -12.00 8.45
N GLN A 29 8.34 -11.93 8.20
CA GLN A 29 8.87 -11.37 6.96
C GLN A 29 8.40 -12.14 5.72
N ALA A 30 8.16 -13.45 5.83
CA ALA A 30 7.68 -14.27 4.72
C ALA A 30 6.23 -13.93 4.30
N THR A 31 5.49 -13.18 5.13
CA THR A 31 4.15 -12.69 4.82
C THR A 31 4.14 -11.17 4.56
N ASN A 32 5.32 -10.56 4.40
CA ASN A 32 5.45 -9.17 3.98
C ASN A 32 5.77 -9.09 2.49
N PHE A 33 4.73 -8.85 1.69
CA PHE A 33 4.83 -8.78 0.23
C PHE A 33 5.19 -7.39 -0.31
N ALA A 34 5.38 -6.40 0.58
CA ALA A 34 5.62 -5.02 0.19
C ALA A 34 6.98 -4.86 -0.50
N ILE A 35 6.96 -4.34 -1.73
CA ILE A 35 8.15 -3.97 -2.49
C ILE A 35 8.29 -2.45 -2.51
N ALA A 36 9.51 -1.96 -2.30
CA ALA A 36 9.79 -0.53 -2.32
C ALA A 36 9.61 0.06 -3.72
N GLY A 37 9.08 1.29 -3.79
CA GLY A 37 8.82 1.99 -5.06
C GLY A 37 7.58 1.51 -5.82
N SER A 38 6.89 0.46 -5.36
CA SER A 38 5.67 -0.04 -5.99
C SER A 38 4.63 1.06 -6.17
N SER A 39 4.04 1.12 -7.37
CA SER A 39 2.82 1.89 -7.61
C SER A 39 1.62 1.18 -6.97
N SER A 40 0.48 1.86 -6.89
CA SER A 40 -0.79 1.22 -6.54
C SER A 40 -1.25 0.17 -7.55
N GLY A 41 -0.79 0.28 -8.81
CA GLY A 41 -1.15 -0.59 -9.93
C GLY A 41 -0.31 -1.87 -10.02
N ASN A 42 0.07 -2.25 -11.25
CA ASN A 42 0.77 -3.51 -11.51
C ASN A 42 2.31 -3.40 -11.49
N GLY A 43 2.88 -2.21 -11.63
CA GLY A 43 4.33 -2.02 -11.75
C GLY A 43 4.95 -1.14 -10.67
N ASN A 44 6.22 -0.82 -10.82
CA ASN A 44 6.98 0.01 -9.89
C ASN A 44 7.12 1.45 -10.41
N SER A 45 6.77 2.46 -9.62
CA SER A 45 6.88 3.87 -10.06
C SER A 45 8.31 4.41 -10.01
N VAL A 46 9.19 3.82 -9.20
CA VAL A 46 10.60 4.25 -9.08
C VAL A 46 11.47 3.59 -10.13
N HIS A 47 11.18 2.33 -10.46
CA HIS A 47 11.85 1.56 -11.52
C HIS A 47 10.84 1.01 -12.53
N PRO A 48 10.29 1.86 -13.44
CA PRO A 48 9.20 1.47 -14.35
C PRO A 48 9.53 0.29 -15.27
N ASP A 49 10.80 0.14 -15.65
CA ASP A 49 11.26 -0.93 -16.54
C ASP A 49 11.63 -2.23 -15.80
N SER A 50 11.53 -2.24 -14.46
CA SER A 50 11.84 -3.42 -13.66
C SER A 50 10.64 -4.40 -13.59
N PRO A 51 10.89 -5.70 -13.36
CA PRO A 51 9.81 -6.67 -13.14
C PRO A 51 9.17 -6.54 -11.73
N PHE A 52 9.52 -5.51 -10.94
CA PHE A 52 9.02 -5.39 -9.59
C PHE A 52 7.52 -5.05 -9.57
N PRO A 53 6.71 -5.82 -8.81
CA PRO A 53 5.27 -5.68 -8.85
C PRO A 53 4.80 -4.42 -8.12
N GLY A 54 3.76 -3.80 -8.65
CA GLY A 54 2.92 -2.85 -7.92
C GLY A 54 1.98 -3.56 -6.94
N LEU A 55 1.23 -2.80 -6.16
CA LEU A 55 0.35 -3.34 -5.11
C LEU A 55 -0.70 -4.32 -5.66
N LEU A 56 -1.37 -3.99 -6.77
CA LEU A 56 -2.35 -4.90 -7.37
C LEU A 56 -1.69 -6.22 -7.81
N ALA A 57 -0.50 -6.16 -8.38
CA ALA A 57 0.24 -7.35 -8.78
C ALA A 57 0.66 -8.17 -7.56
N GLN A 58 1.12 -7.55 -6.46
CA GLN A 58 1.44 -8.25 -5.21
C GLN A 58 0.22 -9.00 -4.64
N VAL A 59 -0.94 -8.36 -4.60
CA VAL A 59 -2.19 -8.98 -4.11
C VAL A 59 -2.64 -10.13 -5.01
N ARG A 60 -2.52 -9.99 -6.34
CA ARG A 60 -2.83 -11.06 -7.29
C ARG A 60 -1.89 -12.25 -7.11
N LEU A 61 -0.58 -12.03 -7.07
CA LEU A 61 0.44 -13.06 -6.88
C LEU A 61 0.24 -13.80 -5.55
N PHE A 62 -0.16 -13.09 -4.49
CA PHE A 62 -0.55 -13.71 -3.23
C PHE A 62 -1.72 -14.67 -3.40
N GLY A 63 -2.81 -14.24 -4.03
CA GLY A 63 -3.97 -15.10 -4.32
C GLY A 63 -3.63 -16.31 -5.19
N GLU A 64 -2.81 -16.12 -6.23
CA GLU A 64 -2.30 -17.20 -7.07
C GLU A 64 -1.50 -18.23 -6.26
N SER A 65 -0.67 -17.77 -5.32
CA SER A 65 0.14 -18.65 -4.46
C SER A 65 -0.71 -19.51 -3.51
N LEU A 66 -1.86 -19.00 -3.07
CA LEU A 66 -2.83 -19.74 -2.26
C LEU A 66 -3.60 -20.74 -3.12
N ALA A 67 -4.10 -20.29 -4.28
CA ALA A 67 -4.82 -21.14 -5.22
C ALA A 67 -3.98 -22.35 -5.69
N ALA A 68 -2.69 -22.14 -5.96
CA ALA A 68 -1.75 -23.21 -6.31
C ALA A 68 -1.60 -24.29 -5.22
N LYS A 69 -1.96 -23.96 -3.97
CA LYS A 69 -1.96 -24.86 -2.82
C LYS A 69 -3.36 -25.30 -2.40
N ASN A 70 -4.39 -24.96 -3.17
CA ASN A 70 -5.80 -25.14 -2.83
C ASN A 70 -6.17 -24.54 -1.46
N LEU A 71 -5.58 -23.38 -1.14
CA LEU A 71 -5.83 -22.63 0.09
C LEU A 71 -6.65 -21.37 -0.20
N GLN A 72 -7.31 -20.87 0.85
CA GLN A 72 -7.91 -19.54 0.89
C GLN A 72 -7.07 -18.63 1.78
N ALA A 73 -7.34 -17.32 1.70
CA ALA A 73 -6.80 -16.36 2.64
C ALA A 73 -7.30 -16.71 4.05
N ASP A 74 -6.38 -16.74 5.02
CA ASP A 74 -6.69 -16.92 6.43
C ASP A 74 -7.71 -15.86 6.88
N SER A 75 -8.85 -16.30 7.41
CA SER A 75 -9.93 -15.41 7.80
C SER A 75 -9.68 -14.68 9.12
N GLU A 76 -8.74 -15.17 9.92
CA GLU A 76 -8.38 -14.58 11.22
C GLU A 76 -7.16 -13.64 11.10
N ALA A 77 -6.48 -13.64 9.94
CA ALA A 77 -5.37 -12.74 9.68
C ALA A 77 -5.82 -11.30 9.42
N LEU A 78 -4.97 -10.34 9.83
CA LEU A 78 -5.08 -8.94 9.44
C LEU A 78 -4.27 -8.67 8.18
N TYR A 79 -4.94 -8.30 7.08
CA TYR A 79 -4.30 -7.91 5.83
C TYR A 79 -4.10 -6.41 5.81
N VAL A 80 -2.89 -5.97 5.53
CA VAL A 80 -2.50 -4.56 5.61
C VAL A 80 -2.08 -4.06 4.23
N LEU A 81 -2.75 -3.02 3.73
CA LEU A 81 -2.46 -2.38 2.46
C LEU A 81 -2.00 -0.93 2.67
N CYS A 82 -0.90 -0.57 2.01
CA CYS A 82 -0.39 0.80 1.94
C CYS A 82 0.13 1.05 0.51
N GLY A 83 -0.39 2.06 -0.16
CA GLY A 83 -0.04 2.37 -1.55
C GLY A 83 -0.57 3.74 -1.98
N GLY A 84 -0.06 4.28 -3.08
CA GLY A 84 -0.46 5.59 -3.62
C GLY A 84 0.64 6.66 -3.54
N SER A 85 1.52 6.63 -2.53
CA SER A 85 2.59 7.65 -2.42
C SER A 85 3.52 7.69 -3.64
N ASN A 86 3.92 6.52 -4.14
CA ASN A 86 4.85 6.44 -5.26
C ASN A 86 4.19 6.84 -6.60
N ASP A 87 2.89 6.60 -6.75
CA ASP A 87 2.10 7.05 -7.89
C ASP A 87 2.20 8.58 -8.05
N TYR A 88 2.12 9.30 -6.94
CA TYR A 88 2.24 10.76 -6.92
C TYR A 88 3.70 11.23 -7.03
N LEU A 89 4.59 10.67 -6.20
CA LEU A 89 5.97 11.15 -6.07
C LEU A 89 6.82 10.85 -7.30
N PHE A 90 6.60 9.71 -7.95
CA PHE A 90 7.45 9.19 -9.02
C PHE A 90 6.65 8.80 -10.27
N GLY A 91 5.40 8.38 -10.13
CA GLY A 91 4.54 7.96 -11.24
C GLY A 91 3.87 9.11 -12.00
N GLY A 92 4.02 10.36 -11.56
CA GLY A 92 3.42 11.53 -12.21
C GLY A 92 1.89 11.60 -12.13
N VAL A 93 1.26 10.74 -11.33
CA VAL A 93 -0.20 10.69 -11.19
C VAL A 93 -0.68 11.95 -10.46
N THR A 94 -1.79 12.53 -10.94
CA THR A 94 -2.47 13.65 -10.27
C THR A 94 -3.94 13.38 -10.02
N ASP A 95 -4.55 12.45 -10.74
CA ASP A 95 -5.90 11.97 -10.44
C ASP A 95 -5.85 11.01 -9.25
N VAL A 96 -6.42 11.45 -8.13
CA VAL A 96 -6.42 10.65 -6.89
C VAL A 96 -7.30 9.41 -6.98
N ASN A 97 -8.26 9.38 -7.91
CA ASN A 97 -9.16 8.24 -8.05
C ASN A 97 -8.42 7.00 -8.59
N LEU A 98 -7.37 7.17 -9.40
CA LEU A 98 -6.61 6.06 -9.95
C LEU A 98 -6.03 5.13 -8.85
N PRO A 99 -5.15 5.62 -7.94
CA PRO A 99 -4.62 4.77 -6.88
C PRO A 99 -5.66 4.32 -5.87
N VAL A 100 -6.70 5.11 -5.60
CA VAL A 100 -7.81 4.72 -4.71
C VAL A 100 -8.62 3.57 -5.29
N ASN A 101 -8.89 3.58 -6.60
CA ASN A 101 -9.58 2.50 -7.29
C ASN A 101 -8.75 1.22 -7.32
N HIS A 102 -7.42 1.33 -7.48
CA HIS A 102 -6.54 0.17 -7.35
C HIS A 102 -6.57 -0.42 -5.93
N LEU A 103 -6.50 0.41 -4.88
CA LEU A 103 -6.62 -0.05 -3.50
C LEU A 103 -7.99 -0.70 -3.22
N SER A 104 -9.07 -0.10 -3.69
CA SER A 104 -10.43 -0.67 -3.63
C SER A 104 -10.49 -2.05 -4.30
N THR A 105 -9.88 -2.18 -5.48
CA THR A 105 -9.82 -3.44 -6.24
C THR A 105 -9.02 -4.50 -5.49
N ALA A 106 -7.86 -4.13 -4.91
CA ALA A 106 -7.06 -5.02 -4.07
C ALA A 106 -7.87 -5.53 -2.86
N VAL A 107 -8.62 -4.67 -2.19
CA VAL A 107 -9.48 -5.07 -1.07
C VAL A 107 -10.58 -6.02 -1.53
N LYS A 108 -11.27 -5.72 -2.64
CA LYS A 108 -12.29 -6.62 -3.21
C LYS A 108 -11.70 -8.00 -3.52
N PHE A 109 -10.51 -8.05 -4.10
CA PHE A 109 -9.82 -9.30 -4.39
C PHE A 109 -9.51 -10.09 -3.12
N LEU A 110 -8.91 -9.46 -2.11
CA LEU A 110 -8.61 -10.10 -0.82
C LEU A 110 -9.88 -10.68 -0.17
N LYS A 111 -10.99 -9.92 -0.17
CA LYS A 111 -12.28 -10.40 0.33
C LYS A 111 -12.78 -11.63 -0.42
N ASN A 112 -12.69 -11.61 -1.76
CA ASN A 112 -13.14 -12.70 -2.60
C ASN A 112 -12.37 -14.01 -2.36
N ILE A 113 -11.11 -13.92 -1.91
CA ILE A 113 -10.29 -15.10 -1.59
C ILE A 113 -10.34 -15.48 -0.10
N GLY A 114 -11.18 -14.85 0.72
CA GLY A 114 -11.45 -15.26 2.11
C GLY A 114 -11.03 -14.29 3.22
N ALA A 115 -10.34 -13.19 2.90
CA ALA A 115 -9.91 -12.23 3.91
C ALA A 115 -11.08 -11.49 4.55
N LYS A 116 -11.18 -11.52 5.89
CA LYS A 116 -12.23 -10.80 6.64
C LYS A 116 -11.77 -9.47 7.23
N SER A 117 -10.52 -9.41 7.71
CA SER A 117 -9.97 -8.23 8.38
C SER A 117 -8.93 -7.55 7.49
N ILE A 118 -9.28 -6.40 6.91
CA ILE A 118 -8.40 -5.66 5.99
C ILE A 118 -8.27 -4.22 6.46
N MET A 119 -7.02 -3.79 6.69
CA MET A 119 -6.66 -2.42 7.02
C MET A 119 -6.00 -1.77 5.81
N VAL A 120 -6.53 -0.62 5.40
CA VAL A 120 -5.93 0.22 4.36
C VAL A 120 -5.41 1.48 5.03
N PHE A 121 -4.13 1.79 4.85
CA PHE A 121 -3.54 2.99 5.43
C PHE A 121 -3.83 4.25 4.62
N ASN A 122 -4.04 5.36 5.33
CA ASN A 122 -4.02 6.67 4.73
C ASN A 122 -2.58 7.09 4.43
N LEU A 123 -2.43 8.02 3.49
CA LEU A 123 -1.14 8.61 3.18
C LEU A 123 -0.76 9.64 4.25
N PRO A 124 0.52 9.69 4.65
CA PRO A 124 1.04 10.85 5.37
C PRO A 124 0.99 12.09 4.46
N ASP A 125 1.12 13.27 5.06
CA ASP A 125 1.23 14.51 4.32
C ASP A 125 2.52 14.53 3.47
N LEU A 126 2.36 14.31 2.17
CA LEU A 126 3.48 14.19 1.22
C LEU A 126 4.18 15.52 0.95
N GLY A 127 3.58 16.66 1.27
CA GLY A 127 4.26 17.95 1.18
C GLY A 127 5.20 18.22 2.35
N LYS A 128 5.02 17.49 3.45
CA LYS A 128 5.83 17.63 4.68
C LYS A 128 6.98 16.64 4.80
N ILE A 129 7.12 15.72 3.85
CA ILE A 129 8.29 14.83 3.82
C ILE A 129 9.54 15.62 3.43
N PRO A 130 10.74 15.24 3.88
CA PRO A 130 11.98 15.96 3.55
C PRO A 130 12.22 16.17 2.06
N ALA A 131 11.79 15.23 1.20
CA ALA A 131 11.96 15.34 -0.25
C ALA A 131 11.10 16.44 -0.92
N LYS A 132 10.08 16.96 -0.23
CA LYS A 132 9.14 17.96 -0.78
C LYS A 132 8.98 19.20 0.09
N SER A 133 9.25 19.12 1.39
CA SER A 133 9.16 20.25 2.30
C SER A 133 10.06 21.40 1.85
N GLY A 134 9.52 22.62 1.82
CA GLY A 134 10.23 23.83 1.37
C GLY A 134 10.41 23.96 -0.14
N THR A 135 9.96 22.98 -0.94
CA THR A 135 9.95 23.09 -2.41
C THR A 135 8.68 23.77 -2.91
N ALA A 136 8.70 24.29 -4.14
CA ALA A 136 7.53 24.90 -4.78
C ALA A 136 6.34 23.93 -4.93
N ASP A 137 6.58 22.62 -4.92
CA ASP A 137 5.55 21.59 -5.07
C ASP A 137 4.94 21.12 -3.72
N ALA A 138 5.39 21.63 -2.57
CA ALA A 138 4.97 21.13 -1.26
C ALA A 138 3.43 21.13 -1.09
N ASP A 139 2.76 22.22 -1.46
CA ASP A 139 1.30 22.35 -1.34
C ASP A 139 0.56 21.40 -2.29
N LYS A 140 1.11 21.17 -3.49
CA LYS A 140 0.57 20.21 -4.46
C LYS A 140 0.56 18.79 -3.86
N PHE A 141 1.69 18.36 -3.28
CA PHE A 141 1.79 17.03 -2.69
C PHE A 141 0.96 16.88 -1.41
N SER A 142 0.85 17.94 -0.59
CA SER A 142 -0.06 17.97 0.56
C SER A 142 -1.52 17.80 0.12
N THR A 143 -1.90 18.49 -0.96
CA THR A 143 -3.25 18.43 -1.54
C THR A 143 -3.56 17.05 -2.11
N LEU A 144 -2.63 16.44 -2.86
CA LEU A 144 -2.78 15.08 -3.36
C LEU A 144 -3.00 14.06 -2.23
N ALA A 145 -2.19 14.13 -1.16
CA ALA A 145 -2.33 13.25 -0.01
C ALA A 145 -3.67 13.43 0.70
N LYS A 146 -4.09 14.69 0.93
CA LYS A 146 -5.38 15.00 1.55
C LYS A 146 -6.55 14.49 0.72
N ASN A 147 -6.53 14.74 -0.59
CA ASN A 147 -7.60 14.32 -1.50
C ASN A 147 -7.66 12.80 -1.65
N HIS A 148 -6.51 12.11 -1.69
CA HIS A 148 -6.44 10.66 -1.65
C HIS A 148 -7.11 10.10 -0.39
N ASN A 149 -6.78 10.64 0.78
CA ASN A 149 -7.35 10.18 2.05
C ASN A 149 -8.86 10.43 2.11
N ALA A 150 -9.34 11.59 1.63
CA ALA A 150 -10.76 11.88 1.53
C ALA A 150 -11.50 10.90 0.59
N ALA A 151 -10.89 10.56 -0.55
CA ALA A 151 -11.44 9.58 -1.48
C ALA A 151 -11.47 8.15 -0.89
N LEU A 152 -10.43 7.75 -0.14
CA LEU A 152 -10.43 6.49 0.61
C LEU A 152 -11.55 6.44 1.65
N ASP A 153 -11.77 7.52 2.40
CA ASP A 153 -12.82 7.57 3.43
C ASP A 153 -14.22 7.48 2.81
N CYS A 154 -14.43 8.13 1.66
CA CYS A 154 -15.67 7.98 0.88
C CYS A 154 -15.90 6.52 0.48
N TRP A 155 -14.88 5.84 -0.02
CA TRP A 155 -14.96 4.43 -0.42
C TRP A 155 -15.22 3.48 0.77
N ARG A 156 -14.61 3.73 1.93
CA ARG A 156 -14.81 2.92 3.16
C ARG A 156 -16.21 3.08 3.75
N SER A 157 -16.90 4.19 3.46
CA SER A 157 -18.23 4.44 4.00
C SER A 157 -19.24 3.36 3.55
N PRO A 158 -20.26 3.02 4.37
CA PRO A 158 -21.28 2.03 4.01
C PRO A 158 -22.01 2.33 2.70
N SER A 159 -22.04 3.58 2.24
CA SER A 159 -22.57 4.02 0.96
C SER A 159 -21.64 3.77 -0.24
N GLY A 160 -20.32 3.73 -0.02
CA GLY A 160 -19.31 3.50 -1.07
C GLY A 160 -19.16 2.03 -1.47
N LEU A 161 -19.52 1.11 -0.57
CA LEU A 161 -19.52 -0.34 -0.80
C LEU A 161 -20.79 -0.87 -1.51
N LYS A 162 -21.78 0.00 -1.80
CA LYS A 162 -23.07 -0.37 -2.38
C LYS A 162 -23.20 -0.15 -3.91
N ARG A 163 -22.10 -0.12 -4.67
CA ARG A 163 -22.16 -0.11 -6.14
C ARG A 163 -21.21 -1.12 -6.75
#